data_AF-A0A2B4SEL1-F1
#
_entry.id   AF-A0A2B4SEL1-F1
#
_cell.length_a   1.000
_cell.length_b   1.000
_cell.length_c   1.000
_cell.angle_alpha   90.00
_cell.angle_beta   90.00
_cell.angle_gamma   90.00
#
_symmetry.space_group_name_H-M   'P 1'
#
loop_
_entity.id
_entity.type
_entity.pdbx_description
1 polymer ?
#
loop_
_entity_poly.entity_id
_entity_poly.type
_entity_poly.pdbx_seq_one_letter_code
_entity_poly.pdbx_strand_id
1 'polypeptide(L)'
;MKLEENKSHPVVTRSMQPLLFEINEFLSHKECDLLIQLSQRSHLTDSLTTNGKGEGISRDELEKKMATKNLNREKSMLCRKLQRPVYDSDRDEKITLQEFVRFLDREKYVYPTKEDALPIFSIFDLNSDGFVDDKDCADVTNTTYVEFLFRVEKLKSDPRYFIRFSESAVLSRDRPIVRTLQRRIAKLTGLSKTLIEKSEEIQVVRYSVSGHYNAHYDTTHGPGSARLKECCRDGQVTQDCHLCRFMTILLYLNDVSKGGETAFPLADDPQRFYTRNYSYSLNERSRCREANLLIQPKKGKAVVWYNHLLERDGDDHMGDLDLLSLHGGCDVVEGVKWIANVWLNAPFRKEGNS
;
A
#
# COMPACT_ATOMS: atom_id res chain seq x y z
N MET A 1 23.10 -20.33 0.40
CA MET A 1 24.01 -19.31 -0.14
C MET A 1 24.91 -18.80 0.98
N LYS A 2 26.24 -18.73 0.78
CA LYS A 2 27.17 -18.21 1.80
C LYS A 2 27.27 -16.69 1.68
N LEU A 3 26.51 -15.97 2.50
CA LEU A 3 26.53 -14.51 2.55
C LEU A 3 27.58 -14.01 3.56
N GLU A 4 27.84 -14.83 4.57
CA GLU A 4 28.83 -14.61 5.63
C GLU A 4 29.79 -15.81 5.67
N GLU A 5 30.99 -15.60 6.20
CA GLU A 5 32.08 -16.61 6.15
C GLU A 5 31.67 -17.96 6.77
N ASN A 6 30.83 -17.94 7.80
CA ASN A 6 30.47 -19.12 8.59
C ASN A 6 28.97 -19.45 8.59
N LYS A 7 28.15 -18.82 7.74
CA LYS A 7 26.70 -19.08 7.70
C LYS A 7 26.18 -19.24 6.27
N SER A 8 25.51 -20.35 6.02
CA SER A 8 24.75 -20.56 4.78
C SER A 8 23.30 -20.21 5.03
N HIS A 9 22.73 -19.38 4.16
CA HIS A 9 21.33 -18.99 4.19
C HIS A 9 20.59 -19.72 3.05
N PRO A 10 19.60 -20.57 3.36
CA PRO A 10 18.70 -21.11 2.34
C PRO A 10 17.93 -19.96 1.69
N VAL A 11 17.91 -19.95 0.36
CA VAL A 11 17.07 -19.03 -0.43
C VAL A 11 15.87 -19.84 -0.89
N VAL A 12 14.68 -19.47 -0.43
CA VAL A 12 13.44 -20.19 -0.71
C VAL A 12 12.63 -19.39 -1.71
N THR A 13 12.41 -19.94 -2.90
CA THR A 13 11.46 -19.35 -3.86
C THR A 13 10.05 -19.47 -3.31
N ARG A 14 9.34 -18.35 -3.22
CA ARG A 14 7.95 -18.29 -2.72
C ARG A 14 6.93 -18.04 -3.82
N SER A 15 7.37 -17.47 -4.94
CA SER A 15 6.57 -17.22 -6.14
C SER A 15 7.50 -17.14 -7.34
N MET A 16 6.99 -17.52 -8.51
CA MET A 16 7.69 -17.35 -9.79
C MET A 16 7.23 -16.08 -10.51
N GLN A 17 6.03 -15.57 -10.21
CA GLN A 17 5.47 -14.35 -10.78
C GLN A 17 4.74 -13.52 -9.68
N PRO A 18 5.35 -12.50 -9.08
CA PRO A 18 6.67 -11.99 -9.37
C PRO A 18 7.72 -12.99 -8.89
N LEU A 19 8.91 -12.90 -9.46
CA LEU A 19 10.04 -13.70 -8.97
C LEU A 19 10.39 -13.23 -7.55
N LEU A 20 10.06 -14.04 -6.56
CA LEU A 20 10.10 -13.66 -5.15
C LEU A 20 10.76 -14.75 -4.29
N PHE A 21 11.69 -14.30 -3.45
CA PHE A 21 12.48 -15.14 -2.57
C PHE A 21 12.33 -14.75 -1.11
N GLU A 22 12.36 -15.75 -0.23
CA GLU A 22 12.46 -15.60 1.22
C GLU A 22 13.83 -16.11 1.69
N ILE A 23 14.46 -15.36 2.59
CA ILE A 23 15.75 -15.71 3.19
C ILE A 23 15.63 -15.52 4.70
N ASN A 24 15.57 -16.64 5.42
CA ASN A 24 15.50 -16.60 6.88
C ASN A 24 16.86 -16.29 7.49
N GLU A 25 16.83 -15.59 8.63
CA GLU A 25 18.02 -15.15 9.37
C GLU A 25 19.06 -14.40 8.51
N PHE A 26 18.58 -13.61 7.55
CA PHE A 26 19.43 -12.74 6.73
C PHE A 26 20.09 -11.62 7.55
N LEU A 27 19.39 -11.15 8.59
CA LEU A 27 19.96 -10.32 9.66
C LEU A 27 20.01 -11.12 10.96
N SER A 28 21.05 -10.88 11.76
CA SER A 28 21.05 -11.26 13.16
C SER A 28 20.09 -10.38 13.97
N HIS A 29 19.60 -10.88 15.10
CA HIS A 29 18.72 -10.09 15.98
C HIS A 29 19.36 -8.78 16.44
N LYS A 30 20.69 -8.78 16.69
CA LYS A 30 21.45 -7.59 17.08
C LYS A 30 21.45 -6.51 15.98
N GLU A 31 21.55 -6.93 14.72
CA GLU A 31 21.47 -5.99 13.60
C GLU A 31 20.06 -5.40 13.47
N CYS A 32 19.01 -6.21 13.65
CA CYS A 32 17.64 -5.71 13.68
C CYS A 32 17.45 -4.65 14.77
N ASP A 33 17.91 -4.94 15.99
CA ASP A 33 17.79 -4.02 17.13
C ASP A 33 18.57 -2.72 16.89
N LEU A 34 19.77 -2.81 16.29
CA LEU A 34 20.58 -1.64 15.94
C LEU A 34 19.89 -0.77 14.88
N LEU A 35 19.28 -1.37 13.84
CA LEU A 35 18.55 -0.62 12.81
C LEU A 35 17.35 0.12 13.41
N ILE A 36 16.59 -0.52 14.30
CA ILE A 36 15.48 0.12 15.01
C ILE A 36 16.01 1.28 15.87
N GLN A 37 17.05 1.05 16.68
CA GLN A 37 17.62 2.07 17.56
C GLN A 37 18.14 3.29 16.79
N LEU A 38 18.81 3.08 15.65
CA LEU A 38 19.30 4.16 14.81
C LEU A 38 18.15 4.98 14.22
N SER A 39 17.08 4.33 13.77
CA SER A 39 15.92 5.03 13.21
C SER A 39 15.20 5.89 14.24
N GLN A 40 15.04 5.40 15.48
CA GLN A 40 14.44 6.14 16.58
C GLN A 40 15.24 7.40 16.96
N ARG A 41 16.58 7.35 16.89
CA ARG A 41 17.45 8.50 17.16
C ARG A 41 17.36 9.59 16.11
N SER A 42 17.01 9.24 14.87
CA SER A 42 16.84 10.20 13.78
C SER A 42 15.45 10.87 13.79
N HIS A 43 14.58 10.52 14.75
CA HIS A 43 13.16 10.87 14.82
C HIS A 43 12.34 10.35 13.63
N LEU A 44 11.34 9.52 13.92
CA LEU A 44 10.40 9.06 12.90
C LEU A 44 9.46 10.20 12.51
N THR A 45 9.08 10.23 11.23
CA THR A 45 8.03 11.10 10.71
C THR A 45 6.99 10.29 9.98
N ASP A 46 5.75 10.80 9.89
CA ASP A 46 4.70 10.16 9.10
C ASP A 46 5.20 9.88 7.68
N SER A 47 5.08 8.63 7.26
CA SER A 47 5.50 8.23 5.92
C SER A 47 4.61 8.88 4.88
N LEU A 48 5.22 9.53 3.90
CA LEU A 48 4.52 10.15 2.79
C LEU A 48 4.19 9.13 1.69
N THR A 49 3.18 9.46 0.89
CA THR A 49 2.91 8.83 -0.40
C THR A 49 2.86 9.89 -1.49
N THR A 50 2.89 9.49 -2.76
CA THR A 50 2.79 10.40 -3.91
C THR A 50 1.51 11.24 -3.92
N ASN A 51 0.45 10.79 -3.22
CA ASN A 51 -0.87 11.44 -3.22
C ASN A 51 -1.15 12.26 -1.94
N GLY A 52 -0.14 12.45 -1.07
CA GLY A 52 -0.27 13.27 0.15
C GLY A 52 -0.99 12.61 1.32
N LYS A 53 -1.37 13.42 2.32
CA LYS A 53 -2.22 13.04 3.47
C LYS A 53 -3.65 13.49 3.19
N GLY A 54 -4.64 12.67 3.53
CA GLY A 54 -6.05 13.04 3.37
C GLY A 54 -6.44 14.15 4.34
N GLU A 55 -6.18 15.41 3.98
CA GLU A 55 -6.65 16.56 4.74
C GLU A 55 -8.17 16.63 4.61
N GLY A 56 -8.87 16.33 5.71
CA GLY A 56 -10.33 16.39 5.76
C GLY A 56 -10.85 17.80 5.49
N ILE A 57 -12.14 17.90 5.16
CA ILE A 57 -12.81 19.19 4.95
C ILE A 57 -13.45 19.68 6.25
N SER A 58 -13.39 20.99 6.51
CA SER A 58 -14.16 21.60 7.61
C SER A 58 -15.66 21.60 7.30
N ARG A 59 -16.51 21.62 8.34
CA ARG A 59 -17.97 21.65 8.15
C ARG A 59 -18.42 22.88 7.34
N ASP A 60 -17.92 24.05 7.71
CA ASP A 60 -18.25 25.31 7.04
C ASP A 60 -17.84 25.31 5.55
N GLU A 61 -16.68 24.72 5.23
CA GLU A 61 -16.23 24.61 3.85
C GLU A 61 -17.08 23.60 3.05
N LEU A 62 -17.47 22.48 3.65
CA LEU A 62 -18.38 21.53 3.03
C LEU A 62 -19.73 22.16 2.75
N GLU A 63 -20.32 22.86 3.72
CA GLU A 63 -21.61 23.55 3.56
C GLU A 63 -21.55 24.61 2.45
N LYS A 64 -20.47 25.39 2.36
CA LYS A 64 -20.23 26.33 1.25
C LYS A 64 -20.17 25.61 -0.10
N LYS A 65 -19.48 24.45 -0.19
CA LYS A 65 -19.45 23.63 -1.41
C LYS A 65 -20.81 23.05 -1.76
N MET A 66 -21.64 22.72 -0.77
CA MET A 66 -22.97 22.16 -0.98
C MET A 66 -24.02 23.21 -1.36
N ALA A 67 -23.84 24.47 -0.92
CA ALA A 67 -24.76 25.57 -1.24
C ALA A 67 -24.89 25.85 -2.75
N THR A 68 -23.88 25.51 -3.55
CA THR A 68 -23.88 25.70 -5.01
C THR A 68 -24.42 24.49 -5.78
N LYS A 69 -24.79 23.39 -5.09
CA LYS A 69 -25.24 22.14 -5.70
C LYS A 69 -26.75 21.97 -5.65
N ASN A 70 -27.30 21.22 -6.60
CA ASN A 70 -28.69 20.76 -6.56
C ASN A 70 -28.82 19.52 -5.65
N LEU A 71 -29.02 19.75 -4.35
CA LEU A 71 -29.10 18.69 -3.34
C LEU A 71 -30.27 17.71 -3.57
N ASN A 72 -31.39 18.17 -4.13
CA ASN A 72 -32.51 17.27 -4.44
C ASN A 72 -32.12 16.23 -5.49
N ARG A 73 -31.38 16.63 -6.53
CA ARG A 73 -30.85 15.72 -7.54
C ARG A 73 -29.81 14.76 -6.95
N GLU A 74 -28.88 15.27 -6.14
CA GLU A 74 -27.82 14.48 -5.51
C GLU A 74 -28.38 13.38 -4.58
N LYS A 75 -29.37 13.71 -3.73
CA LYS A 75 -30.07 12.75 -2.86
C LYS A 75 -30.78 11.66 -3.66
N SER A 76 -31.55 12.05 -4.69
CA SER A 76 -32.24 11.08 -5.54
C SER A 76 -31.27 10.14 -6.26
N MET A 77 -30.10 10.65 -6.68
CA MET A 77 -29.04 9.82 -7.26
C MET A 77 -28.39 8.89 -6.24
N LEU A 78 -28.18 9.33 -4.99
CA LEU A 78 -27.64 8.48 -3.92
C LEU A 78 -28.54 7.26 -3.69
N CYS A 79 -29.83 7.48 -3.48
CA CYS A 79 -30.81 6.41 -3.22
C CYS A 79 -30.93 5.43 -4.37
N ARG A 80 -31.06 5.93 -5.61
CA ARG A 80 -31.06 5.07 -6.81
C ARG A 80 -29.76 4.31 -6.99
N LYS A 81 -28.63 4.85 -6.52
CA LYS A 81 -27.35 4.12 -6.56
C LYS A 81 -27.36 3.00 -5.56
N LEU A 82 -27.74 3.24 -4.30
CA LEU A 82 -27.77 2.24 -3.23
C LEU A 82 -28.53 0.98 -3.63
N GLN A 83 -29.66 1.12 -4.34
CA GLN A 83 -30.49 0.01 -4.82
C GLN A 83 -29.98 -0.71 -6.07
N ARG A 84 -28.82 -0.33 -6.61
CA ARG A 84 -28.26 -1.04 -7.77
C ARG A 84 -27.87 -2.46 -7.37
N PRO A 85 -28.00 -3.46 -8.26
CA PRO A 85 -27.64 -4.86 -7.97
C PRO A 85 -26.17 -5.11 -7.58
N VAL A 86 -25.32 -4.11 -7.70
CA VAL A 86 -23.91 -4.17 -7.27
C VAL A 86 -23.74 -3.87 -5.77
N TYR A 87 -24.71 -3.18 -5.18
CA TYR A 87 -24.72 -2.77 -3.77
C TYR A 87 -25.79 -3.54 -3.00
N ASP A 88 -27.01 -3.64 -3.53
CA ASP A 88 -28.04 -4.59 -3.10
C ASP A 88 -27.75 -5.97 -3.70
N SER A 89 -27.18 -6.86 -2.90
CA SER A 89 -26.55 -8.09 -3.38
C SER A 89 -27.51 -9.27 -3.42
N ASP A 90 -28.49 -9.32 -2.52
CA ASP A 90 -29.57 -10.31 -2.51
C ASP A 90 -30.83 -9.82 -3.23
N ARG A 91 -30.88 -8.53 -3.62
CA ARG A 91 -31.94 -7.91 -4.43
C ARG A 91 -33.27 -7.90 -3.72
N ASP A 92 -33.25 -7.69 -2.41
CA ASP A 92 -34.44 -7.62 -1.59
C ASP A 92 -34.92 -6.17 -1.37
N GLU A 93 -34.25 -5.19 -2.00
CA GLU A 93 -34.51 -3.75 -1.91
C GLU A 93 -34.27 -3.17 -0.51
N LYS A 94 -33.60 -3.91 0.39
CA LYS A 94 -33.30 -3.50 1.76
C LYS A 94 -31.80 -3.48 2.02
N ILE A 95 -31.23 -2.29 1.97
CA ILE A 95 -29.78 -2.16 2.14
C ILE A 95 -29.38 -2.41 3.59
N THR A 96 -28.66 -3.51 3.80
CA THR A 96 -28.06 -3.83 5.09
C THR A 96 -26.84 -2.96 5.40
N LEU A 97 -26.43 -2.88 6.68
CA LEU A 97 -25.16 -2.25 7.05
C LEU A 97 -23.96 -2.81 6.26
N GLN A 98 -23.95 -4.11 5.96
CA GLN A 98 -22.85 -4.73 5.22
C GLN A 98 -22.80 -4.27 3.76
N GLU A 99 -23.95 -4.10 3.13
CA GLU A 99 -24.06 -3.58 1.76
C GLU A 99 -23.73 -2.10 1.70
N PHE A 100 -24.16 -1.34 2.72
CA PHE A 100 -23.78 0.06 2.87
C PHE A 100 -22.26 0.24 3.01
N VAL A 101 -21.57 -0.64 3.74
CA VAL A 101 -20.08 -0.65 3.79
C VAL A 101 -19.48 -0.86 2.39
N ARG A 102 -20.03 -1.78 1.57
CA ARG A 102 -19.55 -1.99 0.19
C ARG A 102 -19.84 -0.78 -0.71
N PHE A 103 -20.96 -0.10 -0.48
CA PHE A 103 -21.29 1.14 -1.15
C PHE A 103 -20.26 2.24 -0.83
N LEU A 104 -19.92 2.44 0.45
CA LEU A 104 -18.90 3.41 0.87
C LEU A 104 -17.53 3.10 0.24
N ASP A 105 -17.14 1.82 0.20
CA ASP A 105 -15.89 1.38 -0.42
C ASP A 105 -15.81 1.81 -1.89
N ARG A 106 -16.81 1.47 -2.68
CA ARG A 106 -16.78 1.64 -4.13
C ARG A 106 -17.11 3.06 -4.59
N GLU A 107 -18.04 3.73 -3.92
CA GLU A 107 -18.52 5.06 -4.35
C GLU A 107 -17.82 6.20 -3.63
N LYS A 108 -17.31 5.95 -2.42
CA LYS A 108 -16.63 6.96 -1.60
C LYS A 108 -15.15 6.67 -1.40
N TYR A 109 -14.63 5.57 -1.95
CA TYR A 109 -13.22 5.19 -1.88
C TYR A 109 -12.72 5.07 -0.43
N VAL A 110 -13.59 4.58 0.47
CA VAL A 110 -13.28 4.34 1.88
C VAL A 110 -13.97 3.07 2.34
N TYR A 111 -13.21 2.10 2.87
CA TYR A 111 -13.75 0.84 3.39
C TYR A 111 -13.76 0.86 4.93
N PRO A 112 -14.81 1.41 5.57
CA PRO A 112 -14.92 1.41 7.02
C PRO A 112 -15.18 0.02 7.61
N THR A 113 -14.86 -0.15 8.89
CA THR A 113 -15.41 -1.30 9.64
C THR A 113 -16.91 -1.10 9.84
N LYS A 114 -17.63 -2.17 10.22
CA LYS A 114 -19.08 -2.05 10.50
C LYS A 114 -19.33 -1.03 11.61
N GLU A 115 -18.47 -1.00 12.63
CA GLU A 115 -18.55 -0.09 13.76
C GLU A 115 -18.36 1.37 13.32
N ASP A 116 -17.41 1.64 12.43
CA ASP A 116 -17.16 2.99 11.90
C ASP A 116 -18.23 3.42 10.87
N ALA A 117 -18.86 2.46 10.17
CA ALA A 117 -19.93 2.71 9.22
C ALA A 117 -21.30 2.90 9.88
N LEU A 118 -21.55 2.25 11.02
CA LEU A 118 -22.84 2.23 11.69
C LEU A 118 -23.39 3.64 11.98
N PRO A 119 -22.61 4.60 12.53
CA PRO A 119 -23.09 5.96 12.72
C PRO A 119 -23.48 6.66 11.42
N ILE A 120 -22.90 6.28 10.28
CA ILE A 120 -23.26 6.84 8.97
C ILE A 120 -24.50 6.14 8.42
N PHE A 121 -24.61 4.84 8.59
CA PHE A 121 -25.78 4.06 8.20
C PHE A 121 -27.03 4.53 8.94
N SER A 122 -26.96 4.73 10.26
CA SER A 122 -28.09 5.12 11.09
C SER A 122 -28.66 6.52 10.81
N ILE A 123 -28.00 7.36 9.99
CA ILE A 123 -28.63 8.62 9.55
C ILE A 123 -29.60 8.40 8.38
N PHE A 124 -29.50 7.24 7.70
CA PHE A 124 -30.37 6.84 6.60
C PHE A 124 -31.41 5.82 7.04
N ASP A 125 -31.14 4.98 8.03
CA ASP A 125 -32.13 4.09 8.65
C ASP A 125 -33.03 4.91 9.59
N LEU A 126 -34.01 5.63 9.00
CA LEU A 126 -34.81 6.64 9.71
C LEU A 126 -35.85 6.00 10.63
N ASN A 127 -36.29 4.80 10.28
CA ASN A 127 -37.27 4.02 11.06
C ASN A 127 -36.61 3.07 12.08
N SER A 128 -35.28 2.94 12.06
CA SER A 128 -34.48 2.07 12.93
C SER A 128 -34.84 0.58 12.84
N ASP A 129 -35.24 0.11 11.67
CA ASP A 129 -35.57 -1.29 11.41
C ASP A 129 -34.35 -2.14 10.98
N GLY A 130 -33.18 -1.50 10.84
CA GLY A 130 -31.92 -2.14 10.49
C GLY A 130 -31.61 -2.17 8.99
N PHE A 131 -32.43 -1.54 8.17
CA PHE A 131 -32.28 -1.45 6.72
C PHE A 131 -32.42 -0.01 6.23
N VAL A 132 -31.97 0.24 5.00
CA VAL A 132 -32.31 1.47 4.27
C VAL A 132 -33.10 1.05 3.04
N ASP A 133 -34.39 1.39 3.00
CA ASP A 133 -35.30 1.07 1.91
C ASP A 133 -35.77 2.32 1.14
N ASP A 134 -36.70 2.13 0.20
CA ASP A 134 -37.29 3.22 -0.59
C ASP A 134 -37.98 4.30 0.26
N LYS A 135 -38.57 3.94 1.40
CA LYS A 135 -39.28 4.88 2.28
C LYS A 135 -38.28 5.75 3.01
N ASP A 136 -37.24 5.15 3.59
CA ASP A 136 -36.13 5.89 4.17
C ASP A 136 -35.54 6.87 3.17
N CYS A 137 -35.34 6.40 1.94
CA CYS A 137 -34.80 7.18 0.84
C CYS A 137 -35.69 8.35 0.40
N ALA A 138 -37.01 8.21 0.45
CA ALA A 138 -37.95 9.28 0.17
C ALA A 138 -37.89 10.40 1.22
N ASP A 139 -37.60 10.04 2.47
CA ASP A 139 -37.63 10.95 3.62
C ASP A 139 -36.26 11.60 3.92
N VAL A 140 -35.21 11.29 3.16
CA VAL A 140 -33.89 11.92 3.30
C VAL A 140 -33.94 13.43 3.09
N THR A 141 -33.66 14.17 4.17
CA THR A 141 -33.56 15.63 4.14
C THR A 141 -32.22 16.13 3.57
N ASN A 142 -32.16 17.41 3.18
CA ASN A 142 -30.89 18.02 2.79
C ASN A 142 -29.87 17.99 3.95
N THR A 143 -30.33 18.21 5.17
CA THR A 143 -29.51 18.15 6.38
C THR A 143 -28.91 16.75 6.57
N THR A 144 -29.72 15.71 6.43
CA THR A 144 -29.27 14.30 6.50
C THR A 144 -28.18 14.02 5.46
N TYR A 145 -28.39 14.47 4.22
CA TYR A 145 -27.42 14.26 3.14
C TYR A 145 -26.10 15.03 3.35
N VAL A 146 -26.15 16.26 3.86
CA VAL A 146 -24.95 17.03 4.19
C VAL A 146 -24.20 16.38 5.36
N GLU A 147 -24.91 15.92 6.38
CA GLU A 147 -24.33 15.18 7.51
C GLU A 147 -23.67 13.88 7.06
N PHE A 148 -24.29 13.15 6.12
CA PHE A 148 -23.69 11.98 5.48
C PHE A 148 -22.34 12.30 4.85
N LEU A 149 -22.29 13.32 3.99
CA LEU A 149 -21.06 13.71 3.32
C LEU A 149 -20.00 14.13 4.34
N PHE A 150 -20.38 14.88 5.37
CA PHE A 150 -19.46 15.29 6.43
C PHE A 150 -18.86 14.09 7.18
N ARG A 151 -19.67 13.10 7.56
CA ARG A 151 -19.17 11.89 8.24
C ARG A 151 -18.25 11.06 7.35
N VAL A 152 -18.55 10.97 6.04
CA VAL A 152 -17.67 10.30 5.07
C VAL A 152 -16.33 11.02 4.97
N GLU A 153 -16.32 12.36 4.89
CA GLU A 153 -15.07 13.11 4.83
C GLU A 153 -14.27 13.05 6.15
N LYS A 154 -14.96 12.99 7.29
CA LYS A 154 -14.33 12.75 8.59
C LYS A 154 -13.69 11.36 8.65
N LEU A 155 -14.34 10.32 8.12
CA LEU A 155 -13.71 8.99 8.00
C LEU A 155 -12.45 9.07 7.14
N LYS A 156 -12.51 9.74 5.99
CA LYS A 156 -11.34 9.89 5.10
C LYS A 156 -10.18 10.66 5.72
N SER A 157 -10.44 11.50 6.74
CA SER A 157 -9.40 12.22 7.48
C SER A 157 -8.72 11.41 8.59
N ASP A 158 -9.29 10.25 8.96
CA ASP A 158 -8.68 9.37 9.94
C ASP A 158 -7.54 8.57 9.27
N PRO A 159 -6.31 8.59 9.84
CA PRO A 159 -5.17 7.89 9.28
C PRO A 159 -5.39 6.40 8.98
N ARG A 160 -6.31 5.73 9.69
CA ARG A 160 -6.69 4.33 9.45
C ARG A 160 -7.29 4.09 8.05
N TYR A 161 -7.68 5.15 7.35
CA TYR A 161 -8.27 5.10 6.01
C TYR A 161 -7.39 5.76 4.94
N PHE A 162 -6.20 6.21 5.32
CA PHE A 162 -5.22 6.68 4.34
C PHE A 162 -4.69 5.52 3.51
N ILE A 163 -4.13 5.81 2.34
CA ILE A 163 -3.44 4.80 1.53
C ILE A 163 -2.24 4.17 2.27
N ARG A 164 -1.62 4.92 3.18
CA ARG A 164 -0.50 4.52 4.03
C ARG A 164 -0.68 5.07 5.43
N PHE A 165 -0.52 4.22 6.43
CA PHE A 165 -0.46 4.63 7.82
C PHE A 165 0.77 4.01 8.49
N SER A 166 1.88 4.75 8.45
CA SER A 166 3.15 4.35 9.04
C SER A 166 4.01 5.56 9.33
N GLU A 167 5.07 5.35 10.10
CA GLU A 167 6.13 6.33 10.32
C GLU A 167 7.45 5.77 9.78
N SER A 168 8.37 6.63 9.36
CA SER A 168 9.65 6.20 8.79
C SER A 168 10.80 7.14 9.11
N ALA A 169 12.02 6.59 9.05
CA ALA A 169 13.25 7.37 9.02
C ALA A 169 14.22 6.74 8.02
N VAL A 170 15.13 7.55 7.49
CA VAL A 170 16.18 7.12 6.56
C VAL A 170 17.49 6.97 7.34
N LEU A 171 18.25 5.92 7.02
CA LEU A 171 19.57 5.68 7.61
C LEU A 171 20.67 6.22 6.70
N SER A 172 21.52 7.07 7.28
CA SER A 172 22.70 7.61 6.61
C SER A 172 23.64 6.50 6.11
N ARG A 173 24.16 6.68 4.90
CA ARG A 173 25.10 5.76 4.22
C ARG A 173 26.42 5.55 4.97
N ASP A 174 26.83 6.52 5.80
CA ASP A 174 28.08 6.49 6.56
C ASP A 174 28.06 5.49 7.74
N ARG A 175 26.90 4.91 8.06
CA ARG A 175 26.77 3.97 9.17
C ARG A 175 27.47 2.63 8.85
N PRO A 176 28.28 2.07 9.78
CA PRO A 176 28.95 0.78 9.56
C PRO A 176 28.01 -0.38 9.24
N ILE A 177 26.81 -0.39 9.83
CA ILE A 177 25.79 -1.42 9.57
C ILE A 177 25.28 -1.35 8.13
N VAL A 178 25.09 -0.14 7.57
CA VAL A 178 24.66 0.06 6.19
C VAL A 178 25.70 -0.50 5.21
N ARG A 179 26.98 -0.18 5.41
CA ARG A 179 28.08 -0.76 4.59
C ARG A 179 28.19 -2.28 4.70
N THR A 180 27.86 -2.84 5.85
CA THR A 180 27.85 -4.30 6.04
C THR A 180 26.70 -4.94 5.29
N LEU A 181 25.51 -4.35 5.39
CA LEU A 181 24.33 -4.79 4.67
C LEU A 181 24.50 -4.69 3.16
N GLN A 182 25.06 -3.59 2.64
CA GLN A 182 25.35 -3.41 1.22
C GLN A 182 26.32 -4.49 0.67
N ARG A 183 27.35 -4.87 1.44
CA ARG A 183 28.24 -5.98 1.08
C ARG A 183 27.51 -7.33 1.05
N ARG A 184 26.62 -7.57 2.02
CA ARG A 184 25.79 -8.78 2.08
C ARG A 184 24.83 -8.86 0.88
N ILE A 185 24.22 -7.72 0.52
CA ILE A 185 23.34 -7.58 -0.64
C ILE A 185 24.11 -7.81 -1.94
N ALA A 186 25.32 -7.26 -2.08
CA ALA A 186 26.16 -7.48 -3.27
C ALA A 186 26.47 -8.97 -3.49
N LYS A 187 26.77 -9.69 -2.41
CA LYS A 187 26.92 -11.15 -2.48
C LYS A 187 25.63 -11.84 -2.85
N LEU A 188 24.49 -11.43 -2.28
CA LEU A 188 23.19 -12.03 -2.53
C LEU A 188 22.74 -11.87 -3.99
N THR A 189 22.85 -10.66 -4.53
CA THR A 189 22.30 -10.31 -5.85
C THR A 189 23.29 -10.52 -6.98
N GLY A 190 24.59 -10.57 -6.67
CA GLY A 190 25.67 -10.57 -7.67
C GLY A 190 25.86 -9.21 -8.36
N LEU A 191 25.10 -8.17 -7.97
CA LEU A 191 25.19 -6.84 -8.57
C LEU A 191 26.45 -6.10 -8.10
N SER A 192 26.89 -5.14 -8.92
CA SER A 192 28.07 -4.34 -8.61
C SER A 192 27.87 -3.56 -7.31
N LYS A 193 28.91 -3.49 -6.49
CA LYS A 193 28.92 -2.72 -5.24
C LYS A 193 28.58 -1.25 -5.49
N THR A 194 29.08 -0.69 -6.59
CA THR A 194 28.81 0.69 -7.01
C THR A 194 27.33 0.95 -7.25
N LEU A 195 26.61 0.02 -7.89
CA LEU A 195 25.17 0.15 -8.10
C LEU A 195 24.42 0.16 -6.76
N ILE A 196 24.76 -0.77 -5.86
CA ILE A 196 24.14 -0.87 -4.53
C ILE A 196 24.45 0.37 -3.67
N GLU A 197 25.67 0.88 -3.74
CA GLU A 197 26.09 2.08 -3.00
C GLU A 197 25.45 3.37 -3.51
N LYS A 198 25.07 3.42 -4.80
CA LYS A 198 24.41 4.56 -5.45
C LYS A 198 22.88 4.46 -5.47
N SER A 199 22.32 3.31 -5.12
CA SER A 199 20.86 3.14 -4.98
C SER A 199 20.34 3.92 -3.78
N GLU A 200 19.02 4.02 -3.61
CA GLU A 200 18.36 4.77 -2.53
C GLU A 200 18.87 4.41 -1.11
N GLU A 201 18.75 5.36 -0.18
CA GLU A 201 19.11 5.12 1.22
C GLU A 201 18.12 4.14 1.88
N ILE A 202 18.58 3.45 2.93
CA ILE A 202 17.76 2.45 3.62
C ILE A 202 16.68 3.16 4.43
N GLN A 203 15.42 2.85 4.13
CA GLN A 203 14.27 3.38 4.86
C GLN A 203 13.83 2.37 5.93
N VAL A 204 13.87 2.77 7.20
CA VAL A 204 13.28 2.01 8.31
C VAL A 204 11.86 2.52 8.55
N VAL A 205 10.90 1.61 8.62
CA VAL A 205 9.47 1.92 8.75
C VAL A 205 8.89 1.24 9.98
N ARG A 206 8.04 1.98 10.71
CA ARG A 206 7.27 1.52 11.86
C ARG A 206 5.78 1.58 11.54
N TYR A 207 5.08 0.48 11.77
CA TYR A 207 3.62 0.41 11.76
C TYR A 207 3.13 0.10 13.17
N SER A 208 2.33 1.00 13.72
CA SER A 208 1.57 0.77 14.95
C SER A 208 0.31 -0.03 14.65
N VAL A 209 -0.50 -0.36 15.67
CA VAL A 209 -1.82 -0.99 15.47
C VAL A 209 -2.67 -0.20 14.46
N SER A 210 -3.35 -0.90 13.56
CA SER A 210 -4.04 -0.38 12.35
C SER A 210 -3.13 0.23 11.27
N GLY A 211 -1.82 0.29 11.50
CA GLY A 211 -0.85 0.76 10.51
C GLY A 211 -0.74 -0.23 9.36
N HIS A 212 -0.75 0.29 8.13
CA HIS A 212 -0.77 -0.49 6.89
C HIS A 212 -0.21 0.30 5.71
N TYR A 213 -0.07 -0.38 4.57
CA TYR A 213 0.18 0.27 3.29
C TYR A 213 -0.57 -0.48 2.20
N ASN A 214 -1.50 0.19 1.54
CA ASN A 214 -2.32 -0.39 0.48
C ASN A 214 -1.47 -0.89 -0.69
N ALA A 215 -2.03 -1.78 -1.50
CA ALA A 215 -1.24 -2.41 -2.54
C ALA A 215 -0.76 -1.39 -3.57
N HIS A 216 0.51 -1.45 -3.90
CA HIS A 216 1.19 -0.50 -4.76
C HIS A 216 2.35 -1.19 -5.49
N TYR A 217 2.92 -0.46 -6.45
CA TYR A 217 4.20 -0.80 -7.05
C TYR A 217 5.28 0.09 -6.44
N ASP A 218 6.47 -0.45 -6.24
CA ASP A 218 7.59 0.33 -5.71
C ASP A 218 8.15 1.32 -6.73
N THR A 219 8.04 1.00 -8.03
CA THR A 219 8.52 1.80 -9.15
C THR A 219 7.41 2.70 -9.71
N THR A 220 7.76 3.80 -10.38
CA THR A 220 6.72 4.66 -10.99
C THR A 220 6.10 3.97 -12.19
N HIS A 221 4.77 3.91 -12.22
CA HIS A 221 4.00 3.46 -13.38
C HIS A 221 3.57 4.67 -14.22
N GLY A 222 3.83 4.66 -15.52
CA GLY A 222 3.42 5.73 -16.43
C GLY A 222 3.49 5.32 -17.90
N PRO A 223 2.75 6.02 -18.79
CA PRO A 223 2.82 5.79 -20.24
C PRO A 223 4.25 5.95 -20.75
N GLY A 224 4.56 5.47 -21.96
CA GLY A 224 5.93 5.41 -22.52
C GLY A 224 6.81 6.67 -22.37
N SER A 225 6.22 7.86 -22.21
CA SER A 225 6.95 9.10 -21.85
C SER A 225 7.67 9.05 -20.50
N ALA A 226 7.27 8.17 -19.57
CA ALA A 226 7.97 7.94 -18.30
C ALA A 226 9.33 7.24 -18.49
N ARG A 227 9.52 6.48 -19.57
CA ARG A 227 10.83 5.87 -19.90
C ARG A 227 11.86 6.90 -20.36
N LEU A 228 11.40 8.08 -20.77
CA LEU A 228 12.27 9.15 -21.28
C LEU A 228 12.87 10.02 -20.16
N LYS A 229 12.36 9.95 -18.92
CA LYS A 229 12.91 10.76 -17.82
C LYS A 229 13.93 9.98 -17.01
N GLU A 230 14.82 10.73 -16.36
CA GLU A 230 15.89 10.14 -15.55
C GLU A 230 15.36 9.54 -14.24
N CYS A 231 16.15 8.64 -13.67
CA CYS A 231 15.86 8.05 -12.36
C CYS A 231 16.12 9.07 -11.25
N CYS A 232 15.17 9.19 -10.32
CA CYS A 232 15.35 10.05 -9.15
C CYS A 232 16.51 9.52 -8.29
N ARG A 233 17.49 10.38 -7.98
CA ARG A 233 18.65 9.99 -7.14
C ARG A 233 18.28 9.78 -5.67
N ASP A 234 17.28 10.51 -5.18
CA ASP A 234 16.92 10.55 -3.76
C ASP A 234 15.58 9.85 -3.45
N GLY A 235 15.05 9.05 -4.39
CA GLY A 235 13.81 8.29 -4.18
C GLY A 235 12.54 9.15 -4.04
N GLN A 236 12.61 10.45 -4.39
CA GLN A 236 11.47 11.36 -4.42
C GLN A 236 11.12 11.72 -5.86
N VAL A 237 9.87 11.45 -6.26
CA VAL A 237 9.37 11.78 -7.60
C VAL A 237 9.25 13.29 -7.74
N THR A 238 9.89 13.84 -8.77
CA THR A 238 9.69 15.22 -9.21
C THR A 238 9.03 15.23 -10.58
N GLN A 239 8.74 16.42 -11.12
CA GLN A 239 8.22 16.53 -12.48
C GLN A 239 9.19 15.95 -13.53
N ASP A 240 10.48 15.87 -13.22
CA ASP A 240 11.56 15.55 -14.17
C ASP A 240 12.20 14.18 -13.94
N CYS A 241 11.75 13.41 -12.95
CA CYS A 241 12.31 12.09 -12.67
C CYS A 241 11.26 11.06 -12.25
N HIS A 242 11.62 9.79 -12.35
CA HIS A 242 10.79 8.67 -11.92
C HIS A 242 11.53 7.72 -10.97
N LEU A 243 10.79 6.98 -10.16
CA LEU A 243 11.36 5.90 -9.34
C LEU A 243 11.74 4.76 -10.28
N CYS A 244 13.01 4.36 -10.25
CA CYS A 244 13.55 3.29 -11.07
C CYS A 244 14.03 2.15 -10.17
N ARG A 245 13.11 1.47 -9.50
CA ARG A 245 13.46 0.46 -8.49
C ARG A 245 13.38 -0.91 -9.13
N PHE A 246 14.52 -1.46 -9.51
CA PHE A 246 14.63 -2.77 -10.16
C PHE A 246 14.23 -3.91 -9.22
N MET A 247 14.74 -3.85 -7.99
CA MET A 247 14.56 -4.89 -6.98
C MET A 247 14.27 -4.25 -5.64
N THR A 248 13.41 -4.90 -4.87
CA THR A 248 13.14 -4.54 -3.48
C THR A 248 13.60 -5.66 -2.55
N ILE A 249 14.31 -5.28 -1.50
CA ILE A 249 14.69 -6.15 -0.39
C ILE A 249 14.03 -5.59 0.87
N LEU A 250 13.00 -6.30 1.33
CA LEU A 250 12.28 -6.01 2.57
C LEU A 250 12.88 -6.81 3.71
N LEU A 251 13.29 -6.14 4.78
CA LEU A 251 13.89 -6.74 5.97
C LEU A 251 12.92 -6.62 7.14
N TYR A 252 12.50 -7.74 7.73
CA TYR A 252 11.71 -7.72 8.97
C TYR A 252 12.61 -7.56 10.19
N LEU A 253 12.37 -6.51 10.98
CA LEU A 253 13.23 -6.16 12.13
C LEU A 253 12.68 -6.67 13.47
N ASN A 254 11.45 -7.15 13.51
CA ASN A 254 10.87 -7.83 14.65
C ASN A 254 9.79 -8.84 14.24
N ASP A 255 9.41 -9.69 15.18
CA ASP A 255 8.20 -10.51 15.08
C ASP A 255 6.98 -9.65 15.38
N VAL A 256 5.86 -9.92 14.71
CA VAL A 256 4.58 -9.23 14.91
C VAL A 256 3.58 -10.22 15.49
N SER A 257 2.91 -9.85 16.58
CA SER A 257 2.00 -10.76 17.28
C SER A 257 0.81 -11.19 16.44
N LYS A 258 0.19 -10.25 15.71
CA LYS A 258 -0.96 -10.52 14.83
C LYS A 258 -1.08 -9.49 13.72
N GLY A 259 -1.32 -9.96 12.49
CA GLY A 259 -1.39 -9.12 11.30
C GLY A 259 0.00 -8.67 10.83
N GLY A 260 0.04 -7.59 10.06
CA GLY A 260 1.30 -7.00 9.59
C GLY A 260 2.01 -7.80 8.48
N GLU A 261 1.36 -8.78 7.86
CA GLU A 261 1.90 -9.52 6.72
C GLU A 261 2.26 -8.60 5.54
N THR A 262 3.14 -9.07 4.66
CA THR A 262 3.29 -8.48 3.32
C THR A 262 2.50 -9.34 2.34
N ALA A 263 1.51 -8.74 1.70
CA ALA A 263 0.59 -9.38 0.78
C ALA A 263 1.05 -9.16 -0.67
N PHE A 264 1.02 -10.21 -1.47
CA PHE A 264 1.17 -10.17 -2.93
C PHE A 264 -0.14 -10.69 -3.55
N PRO A 265 -1.08 -9.80 -3.89
CA PRO A 265 -2.43 -10.19 -4.27
C PRO A 265 -2.52 -11.00 -5.56
N LEU A 266 -1.52 -10.84 -6.45
CA LEU A 266 -1.48 -11.40 -7.80
C LEU A 266 -0.40 -12.47 -7.98
N ALA A 267 0.33 -12.84 -6.91
CA ALA A 267 1.42 -13.80 -7.00
C ALA A 267 0.97 -15.11 -7.66
N ASP A 268 1.67 -15.57 -8.69
CA ASP A 268 1.41 -16.76 -9.51
C ASP A 268 -0.01 -16.86 -10.11
N ASP A 269 -0.77 -15.76 -10.17
CA ASP A 269 -2.12 -15.70 -10.73
C ASP A 269 -2.35 -14.41 -11.58
N PRO A 270 -1.84 -14.37 -12.82
CA PRO A 270 -2.00 -13.21 -13.70
C PRO A 270 -3.45 -12.96 -14.13
N GLN A 271 -4.30 -14.00 -14.17
CA GLN A 271 -5.70 -13.87 -14.59
C GLN A 271 -6.51 -13.02 -13.60
N ARG A 272 -6.10 -13.02 -12.34
CA ARG A 272 -6.69 -12.20 -11.28
C ARG A 272 -6.65 -10.71 -11.59
N PHE A 273 -5.60 -10.24 -12.27
CA PHE A 273 -5.48 -8.83 -12.67
C PHE A 273 -6.67 -8.37 -13.54
N TYR A 274 -7.03 -9.17 -14.54
CA TYR A 274 -8.08 -8.85 -15.51
C TYR A 274 -9.50 -9.05 -14.96
N THR A 275 -9.70 -10.05 -14.10
CA THR A 275 -11.04 -10.43 -13.62
C THR A 275 -11.58 -9.52 -12.52
N ARG A 276 -10.70 -8.93 -11.70
CA ARG A 276 -11.11 -8.12 -10.54
C ARG A 276 -11.07 -6.62 -10.75
N ASN A 277 -10.73 -6.16 -11.96
CA ASN A 277 -10.54 -4.75 -12.26
C ASN A 277 -9.70 -4.09 -11.15
N TYR A 278 -8.49 -4.61 -10.93
CA TYR A 278 -7.52 -4.15 -9.93
C TYR A 278 -7.07 -2.72 -10.27
N SER A 279 -7.98 -1.77 -10.10
CA SER A 279 -7.79 -0.35 -10.31
C SER A 279 -7.09 0.21 -9.08
N TYR A 280 -5.76 0.14 -9.05
CA TYR A 280 -4.81 0.94 -8.25
C TYR A 280 -5.03 1.16 -6.73
N SER A 281 -6.07 0.63 -6.11
CA SER A 281 -6.40 0.82 -4.70
C SER A 281 -6.99 -0.44 -4.10
N LEU A 282 -6.20 -1.52 -4.04
CA LEU A 282 -6.54 -2.56 -3.08
C LEU A 282 -6.32 -2.02 -1.69
N ASN A 283 -7.42 -1.92 -0.97
CA ASN A 283 -7.38 -1.65 0.44
C ASN A 283 -6.89 -2.92 1.18
N GLU A 284 -5.57 -3.02 1.36
CA GLU A 284 -4.95 -4.18 2.01
C GLU A 284 -5.34 -4.28 3.49
N ARG A 285 -5.87 -3.20 4.09
CA ARG A 285 -6.54 -3.23 5.40
C ARG A 285 -7.66 -4.27 5.46
N SER A 286 -8.51 -4.32 4.43
CA SER A 286 -9.68 -5.20 4.42
C SER A 286 -9.51 -6.44 3.56
N ARG A 287 -8.60 -6.41 2.59
CA ARG A 287 -8.45 -7.45 1.57
C ARG A 287 -7.15 -8.23 1.61
N CYS A 288 -6.26 -7.96 2.57
CA CYS A 288 -5.03 -8.72 2.74
C CYS A 288 -5.24 -10.24 2.78
N ARG A 289 -6.28 -10.72 3.46
CA ARG A 289 -6.59 -12.16 3.52
C ARG A 289 -7.02 -12.78 2.20
N GLU A 290 -7.41 -11.97 1.23
CA GLU A 290 -7.75 -12.45 -0.11
C GLU A 290 -6.48 -12.64 -0.96
N ALA A 291 -5.33 -12.06 -0.58
CA ALA A 291 -4.11 -12.11 -1.39
C ALA A 291 -3.66 -13.54 -1.68
N ASN A 292 -3.10 -13.78 -2.86
CA ASN A 292 -2.69 -15.11 -3.27
C ASN A 292 -1.46 -15.61 -2.48
N LEU A 293 -0.59 -14.69 -2.07
CA LEU A 293 0.56 -14.98 -1.23
C LEU A 293 0.66 -13.98 -0.07
N LEU A 294 0.85 -14.51 1.14
CA LEU A 294 1.10 -13.76 2.36
C LEU A 294 2.45 -14.18 2.96
N ILE A 295 3.29 -13.19 3.26
CA ILE A 295 4.56 -13.41 3.95
C ILE A 295 4.46 -12.84 5.37
N GLN A 296 4.54 -13.74 6.35
CA GLN A 296 4.52 -13.36 7.76
C GLN A 296 5.82 -12.67 8.19
N PRO A 297 5.74 -11.59 8.99
CA PRO A 297 6.89 -10.94 9.59
C PRO A 297 7.58 -11.88 10.56
N LYS A 298 8.90 -12.05 10.37
CA LYS A 298 9.74 -12.77 11.33
C LYS A 298 11.07 -12.06 11.45
N LYS A 299 11.51 -11.77 12.67
CA LYS A 299 12.74 -11.02 12.94
C LYS A 299 13.92 -11.62 12.19
N GLY A 300 14.63 -10.77 11.45
CA GLY A 300 15.81 -11.13 10.68
C GLY A 300 15.54 -11.78 9.32
N LYS A 301 14.28 -12.03 8.96
CA LYS A 301 13.91 -12.52 7.62
C LYS A 301 14.03 -11.39 6.58
N ALA A 302 14.57 -11.72 5.42
CA ALA A 302 14.51 -10.89 4.23
C ALA A 302 13.53 -11.49 3.20
N VAL A 303 12.83 -10.61 2.49
CA VAL A 303 12.00 -10.94 1.31
C VAL A 303 12.54 -10.11 0.16
N VAL A 304 12.78 -10.77 -0.98
CA VAL A 304 13.39 -10.14 -2.15
C VAL A 304 12.53 -10.41 -3.36
N TRP A 305 12.19 -9.38 -4.12
CA TRP A 305 11.48 -9.54 -5.39
C TRP A 305 11.96 -8.54 -6.43
N TYR A 306 11.71 -8.87 -7.69
CA TYR A 306 11.95 -8.00 -8.83
C TYR A 306 10.66 -7.22 -9.14
N ASN A 307 10.79 -5.91 -9.34
CA ASN A 307 9.66 -5.04 -9.74
C ASN A 307 9.49 -4.97 -11.26
N HIS A 308 10.50 -5.44 -12.01
CA HIS A 308 10.53 -5.41 -13.47
C HIS A 308 10.80 -6.81 -14.01
N LEU A 309 10.26 -7.09 -15.19
CA LEU A 309 10.60 -8.28 -15.95
C LEU A 309 12.07 -8.23 -16.37
N LEU A 310 12.72 -9.39 -16.35
CA LEU A 310 14.07 -9.55 -16.88
C LEU A 310 14.00 -9.59 -18.40
N GLU A 311 14.69 -8.68 -19.08
CA GLU A 311 14.83 -8.79 -20.54
C GLU A 311 15.80 -9.91 -20.92
N ARG A 312 15.53 -10.57 -22.05
CA ARG A 312 16.28 -11.75 -22.49
C ARG A 312 17.66 -11.42 -23.08
N ASP A 313 17.89 -10.17 -23.45
CA ASP A 313 19.04 -9.77 -24.28
C ASP A 313 20.26 -9.28 -23.48
N GLY A 314 20.20 -9.36 -22.14
CA GLY A 314 21.38 -9.21 -21.28
C GLY A 314 22.01 -7.81 -21.27
N ASP A 315 21.27 -6.76 -21.66
CA ASP A 315 21.67 -5.39 -21.40
C ASP A 315 21.36 -5.01 -19.94
N ASP A 316 22.19 -4.14 -19.33
CA ASP A 316 22.08 -3.74 -17.92
C ASP A 316 20.85 -2.84 -17.62
N HIS A 317 19.75 -3.03 -18.36
CA HIS A 317 18.54 -2.21 -18.31
C HIS A 317 17.35 -2.95 -17.69
N MET A 318 16.46 -2.20 -17.07
CA MET A 318 15.17 -2.74 -16.60
C MET A 318 14.22 -2.92 -17.78
N GLY A 319 13.56 -4.07 -17.84
CA GLY A 319 12.42 -4.30 -18.72
C GLY A 319 11.13 -3.67 -18.20
N ASP A 320 10.00 -4.14 -18.74
CA ASP A 320 8.67 -3.70 -18.35
C ASP A 320 8.38 -3.95 -16.87
N LEU A 321 7.50 -3.14 -16.28
CA LEU A 321 6.96 -3.38 -14.93
C LEU A 321 6.35 -4.79 -14.86
N ASP A 322 6.75 -5.57 -13.86
CA ASP A 322 6.05 -6.81 -13.54
C ASP A 322 4.77 -6.46 -12.77
N LEU A 323 3.61 -6.53 -13.44
CA LEU A 323 2.31 -6.23 -12.82
C LEU A 323 1.98 -7.16 -11.65
N LEU A 324 2.60 -8.34 -11.57
CA LEU A 324 2.36 -9.27 -10.46
C LEU A 324 3.17 -8.88 -9.21
N SER A 325 4.13 -7.95 -9.34
CA SER A 325 4.85 -7.34 -8.20
C SER A 325 4.00 -6.42 -7.31
N LEU A 326 2.71 -6.26 -7.64
CA LEU A 326 1.75 -5.55 -6.80
C LEU A 326 1.75 -6.14 -5.39
N HIS A 327 2.02 -5.31 -4.40
CA HIS A 327 2.14 -5.76 -3.02
C HIS A 327 1.74 -4.67 -2.03
N GLY A 328 1.41 -5.06 -0.80
CA GLY A 328 1.12 -4.13 0.28
C GLY A 328 1.41 -4.71 1.66
N GLY A 329 1.32 -3.85 2.67
CA GLY A 329 1.47 -4.21 4.08
C GLY A 329 0.10 -4.27 4.74
N CYS A 330 -0.27 -5.44 5.24
CA CYS A 330 -1.53 -5.66 5.96
C CYS A 330 -1.55 -4.90 7.29
N ASP A 331 -2.75 -4.59 7.80
CA ASP A 331 -2.94 -3.97 9.11
C ASP A 331 -2.24 -4.77 10.21
N VAL A 332 -1.48 -4.06 11.05
CA VAL A 332 -1.04 -4.62 12.34
C VAL A 332 -2.26 -4.68 13.26
N VAL A 333 -2.67 -5.88 13.64
CA VAL A 333 -3.80 -6.09 14.55
C VAL A 333 -3.33 -6.02 16.00
N GLU A 334 -2.15 -6.57 16.30
CA GLU A 334 -1.57 -6.58 17.64
C GLU A 334 -0.05 -6.41 17.59
N GLY A 335 0.48 -5.55 18.45
CA GLY A 335 1.90 -5.26 18.56
C GLY A 335 2.35 -4.09 17.67
N VAL A 336 3.58 -4.18 17.17
CA VAL A 336 4.21 -3.18 16.29
C VAL A 336 5.00 -3.92 15.22
N LYS A 337 5.01 -3.41 13.99
CA LYS A 337 5.83 -3.95 12.88
C LYS A 337 6.94 -2.96 12.56
N TRP A 338 8.17 -3.45 12.55
CA TRP A 338 9.35 -2.75 12.07
C TRP A 338 9.91 -3.46 10.86
N ILE A 339 10.13 -2.70 9.78
CA ILE A 339 10.79 -3.17 8.57
C ILE A 339 11.88 -2.21 8.15
N ALA A 340 12.81 -2.68 7.31
CA ALA A 340 13.65 -1.83 6.51
C ALA A 340 13.50 -2.17 5.03
N ASN A 341 13.26 -1.16 4.21
CA ASN A 341 13.22 -1.26 2.76
C ASN A 341 14.60 -0.89 2.20
N VAL A 342 15.11 -1.76 1.33
CA VAL A 342 16.27 -1.48 0.50
C VAL A 342 15.85 -1.62 -0.95
N TRP A 343 15.84 -0.50 -1.66
CA TRP A 343 15.55 -0.46 -3.09
C TRP A 343 16.84 -0.41 -3.88
N LEU A 344 16.97 -1.26 -4.89
CA LEU A 344 18.09 -1.25 -5.82
C LEU A 344 17.65 -0.62 -7.12
N ASN A 345 18.35 0.44 -7.54
CA ASN A 345 17.99 1.20 -8.73
C ASN A 345 18.76 0.72 -9.95
N ALA A 346 18.08 0.67 -11.10
CA ALA A 346 18.71 0.47 -12.40
C ALA A 346 18.03 1.37 -13.44
N PRO A 347 18.73 1.83 -14.48
CA PRO A 347 18.13 2.68 -15.51
C PRO A 347 17.18 1.90 -16.43
N PHE A 348 16.18 2.60 -16.99
CA PHE A 348 15.46 2.11 -18.16
C PHE A 348 16.35 2.14 -19.39
N ARG A 349 16.08 1.27 -20.36
CA ARG A 349 16.69 1.36 -21.69
C ARG A 349 16.27 2.69 -22.33
N LYS A 350 17.24 3.51 -22.74
CA LYS A 350 16.95 4.68 -23.56
C LYS A 350 16.53 4.20 -24.95
N GLU A 351 15.31 4.52 -25.36
CA GLU A 351 14.93 4.39 -26.78
C GLU A 351 15.75 5.41 -27.58
N GLY A 352 16.83 4.97 -28.22
CA GLY A 352 17.64 5.81 -29.11
C GLY A 352 19.14 5.55 -29.03
N ASN A 353 19.61 4.62 -29.86
CA ASN A 353 20.80 4.73 -30.72
C ASN A 353 20.97 3.39 -31.44
N SER A 354 20.14 3.18 -32.47
CA SER A 354 20.43 2.25 -33.57
C SER A 354 21.37 2.90 -34.56
#